data_AF-A0A419KD65-F1
#
_entry.id   AF-A0A419KD65-F1
#
_cell.length_a   1.000
_cell.length_b   1.000
_cell.length_c   1.000
_cell.angle_alpha   90.00
_cell.angle_beta   90.00
_cell.angle_gamma   90.00
#
_symmetry.space_group_name_H-M   'P 1'
#
loop_
_entity.id
_entity.type
_entity.pdbx_description
1 polymer ?
#
loop_
_entity_poly.entity_id
_entity_poly.type
_entity_poly.pdbx_seq_one_letter_code
_entity_poly.pdbx_strand_id
1 'polypeptide(L)'
;MDESKGDDVKEIKEKVDRLEHIIIEGFGKLSDNELLHMQYTLKDLTIGLKEINERISSLEWHTRTPEIVIVEEMSKKEAKQKVIDYMRAHKTSDIAELHKDIRCDIRLLVDIIDELREEGKIKEER
;
A
#
# COMPACT_ATOMS: atom_id res chain seq x y z
N MET A 1 -47.49 39.95 -31.19
CA MET A 1 -46.33 40.55 -30.52
C MET A 1 -46.27 39.95 -29.12
N ASP A 2 -45.06 39.59 -28.70
CA ASP A 2 -44.74 38.50 -27.79
C ASP A 2 -44.68 38.99 -26.32
N GLU A 3 -45.84 39.09 -25.65
CA GLU A 3 -45.94 39.53 -24.24
C GLU A 3 -45.32 38.49 -23.26
N SER A 4 -45.21 37.22 -23.67
CA SER A 4 -44.68 36.13 -22.83
C SER A 4 -43.21 36.32 -22.45
N LYS A 5 -42.39 36.91 -23.32
CA LYS A 5 -40.95 37.11 -23.06
C LYS A 5 -40.66 38.24 -22.09
N GLY A 6 -41.58 39.18 -21.91
CA GLY A 6 -41.41 40.33 -21.00
C GLY A 6 -41.52 39.94 -19.53
N ASP A 7 -42.48 39.07 -19.21
CA ASP A 7 -42.70 38.57 -17.86
C ASP A 7 -41.59 37.60 -17.41
N ASP A 8 -41.11 36.74 -18.31
CA ASP A 8 -39.99 35.83 -18.02
C ASP A 8 -38.71 36.61 -17.67
N VAL A 9 -38.41 37.69 -18.42
CA VAL A 9 -37.23 38.53 -18.15
C VAL A 9 -37.37 39.27 -16.81
N LYS A 10 -38.59 39.67 -16.44
CA LYS A 10 -38.86 40.33 -15.15
C LYS A 10 -38.66 39.36 -13.99
N GLU A 11 -39.18 38.14 -14.09
CA GLU A 11 -39.00 37.12 -13.07
C GLU A 11 -37.52 36.73 -12.89
N ILE A 12 -36.78 36.62 -13.99
CA ILE A 12 -35.33 36.34 -13.95
C ILE A 12 -34.58 37.48 -13.24
N LYS A 13 -34.89 38.74 -13.53
CA LYS A 13 -34.24 39.89 -12.86
C LYS A 13 -34.50 39.88 -11.35
N GLU A 14 -35.73 39.66 -10.92
CA GLU A 14 -36.05 39.60 -9.50
C GLU A 14 -35.34 38.44 -8.78
N LYS A 15 -35.12 37.31 -9.46
CA LYS A 15 -34.30 36.21 -8.92
C LYS A 15 -32.82 36.59 -8.81
N VAL A 16 -32.28 37.29 -9.80
CA VAL A 16 -30.90 37.80 -9.77
C VAL A 16 -30.71 38.80 -8.63
N ASP A 17 -31.60 39.77 -8.47
CA ASP A 17 -31.52 40.77 -7.39
C ASP A 17 -31.55 40.11 -6.00
N ARG A 18 -32.40 39.09 -5.82
CA ARG A 18 -32.44 38.32 -4.56
C ARG A 18 -31.13 37.57 -4.30
N LEU A 19 -30.52 36.98 -5.33
CA LEU A 19 -29.25 36.28 -5.20
C LEU A 19 -28.10 37.26 -4.89
N GLU A 20 -28.06 38.42 -5.55
CA GLU A 20 -27.09 39.47 -5.26
C GLU A 20 -27.21 39.96 -3.82
N HIS A 21 -28.43 40.16 -3.33
CA HIS A 21 -28.66 40.54 -1.94
C HIS A 21 -28.14 39.48 -0.96
N ILE A 22 -28.44 38.20 -1.19
CA ILE A 22 -27.94 37.09 -0.37
C ILE A 22 -26.41 37.03 -0.37
N ILE A 23 -25.77 37.28 -1.51
CA ILE A 23 -24.30 37.27 -1.62
C ILE A 23 -23.70 38.46 -0.86
N ILE A 24 -24.26 39.66 -0.99
CA ILE A 24 -23.78 40.85 -0.27
C ILE A 24 -24.00 40.69 1.24
N GLU A 25 -25.14 40.15 1.66
CA GLU A 25 -25.44 39.92 3.07
C GLU A 25 -24.63 38.79 3.69
N GLY A 26 -24.33 37.73 2.92
CA GLY A 26 -23.60 36.56 3.40
C GLY A 26 -22.09 36.71 3.33
N PHE A 27 -21.57 37.24 2.22
CA PHE A 27 -20.14 37.36 1.95
C PHE A 27 -19.64 38.81 1.94
N GLY A 28 -20.48 39.78 1.58
CA GLY A 28 -20.11 41.20 1.56
C GLY A 28 -20.00 41.86 2.95
N LYS A 29 -20.41 41.17 4.02
CA LYS A 29 -20.26 41.63 5.42
C LYS A 29 -18.93 41.23 6.05
N LEU A 30 -18.13 40.39 5.39
CA LEU A 30 -16.83 40.01 5.89
C LEU A 30 -15.85 41.15 5.66
N SER A 31 -15.23 41.60 6.75
CA SER A 31 -14.10 42.52 6.67
C SER A 31 -12.92 41.87 5.97
N ASP A 32 -12.02 42.69 5.40
CA ASP A 32 -10.76 42.23 4.83
C ASP A 32 -9.96 41.36 5.81
N ASN A 33 -10.07 41.65 7.13
CA ASN A 33 -9.40 40.88 8.17
C ASN A 33 -10.01 39.48 8.36
N GLU A 34 -11.33 39.35 8.28
CA GLU A 34 -12.01 38.04 8.36
C GLU A 34 -11.72 37.20 7.11
N LEU A 35 -11.70 37.83 5.93
CA LEU A 35 -11.27 37.17 4.69
C LEU A 35 -9.82 36.71 4.76
N LEU A 36 -8.93 37.56 5.27
CA LEU A 36 -7.52 37.25 5.44
C LEU A 36 -7.31 36.12 6.46
N HIS A 37 -8.03 36.13 7.58
CA HIS A 37 -7.95 35.07 8.58
C HIS A 37 -8.40 33.73 8.01
N MET A 38 -9.51 33.70 7.27
CA MET A 38 -9.97 32.48 6.60
C MET A 38 -8.97 31.96 5.57
N GLN A 39 -8.31 32.84 4.81
CA GLN A 39 -7.25 32.43 3.90
C GLN A 39 -6.07 31.76 4.62
N TYR A 40 -5.65 32.29 5.77
CA TYR A 40 -4.62 31.66 6.59
C TYR A 40 -5.07 30.31 7.12
N THR A 41 -6.28 30.22 7.69
CA THR A 41 -6.82 28.94 8.20
C THR A 41 -6.92 27.89 7.09
N LEU A 42 -7.39 28.27 5.91
CA LEU A 42 -7.47 27.35 4.76
C LEU A 42 -6.09 26.87 4.32
N LYS A 43 -5.07 27.74 4.35
CA LYS A 43 -3.70 27.37 4.04
C LYS A 43 -3.13 26.38 5.05
N ASP A 44 -3.34 26.62 6.35
CA ASP A 44 -2.89 25.72 7.42
C ASP A 44 -3.59 24.35 7.35
N LEU A 45 -4.89 24.33 7.10
CA LEU A 45 -5.65 23.09 6.89
C LEU A 45 -5.15 22.31 5.67
N THR A 46 -4.80 23.02 4.58
CA THR A 46 -4.24 22.40 3.38
C THR A 46 -2.90 21.72 3.67
N ILE A 47 -2.04 22.38 4.46
CA ILE A 47 -0.77 21.80 4.89
C ILE A 47 -1.01 20.55 5.75
N GLY A 48 -1.90 20.64 6.75
CA GLY A 48 -2.22 19.50 7.61
C GLY A 48 -2.80 18.30 6.85
N LEU A 49 -3.66 18.54 5.86
CA LEU A 49 -4.18 17.48 4.99
C LEU A 49 -3.07 16.78 4.19
N LYS A 50 -2.10 17.54 3.68
CA LYS A 50 -0.96 16.98 2.94
C LYS A 50 -0.12 16.06 3.83
N GLU A 51 0.19 16.49 5.05
CA GLU A 51 0.95 15.69 6.02
C GLU A 51 0.22 14.39 6.40
N ILE A 52 -1.10 14.45 6.62
CA ILE A 52 -1.92 13.27 6.90
C ILE A 52 -1.86 12.28 5.73
N ASN A 53 -1.97 12.78 4.49
CA ASN A 53 -1.92 11.93 3.29
C ASN A 53 -0.56 11.25 3.10
N GLU A 54 0.54 11.95 3.37
CA GLU A 54 1.90 11.38 3.37
C GLU A 54 2.08 10.30 4.44
N ARG A 55 1.52 10.51 5.64
CA ARG A 55 1.50 9.52 6.72
C ARG A 55 0.69 8.27 6.36
N ILE A 56 -0.49 8.44 5.75
CA ILE A 56 -1.31 7.32 5.27
C ILE A 56 -0.54 6.51 4.23
N SER A 57 0.07 7.19 3.24
CA SER A 57 0.85 6.52 2.19
C SER A 57 2.01 5.67 2.76
N SER A 58 2.66 6.17 3.81
CA SER A 58 3.72 5.45 4.51
C SER A 58 3.19 4.26 5.29
N LEU A 59 2.03 4.38 5.94
CA LEU A 59 1.38 3.26 6.62
C LEU A 59 0.91 2.18 5.64
N GLU A 60 0.35 2.57 4.50
CA GLU A 60 -0.07 1.65 3.44
C GLU A 60 1.09 0.79 2.92
N TRP A 61 2.27 1.39 2.75
CA TRP A 61 3.50 0.67 2.42
C TRP A 61 3.85 -0.40 3.48
N HIS A 62 3.71 -0.06 4.76
CA HIS A 62 3.99 -0.99 5.86
C HIS A 62 2.90 -2.05 6.09
N THR A 63 1.69 -1.84 5.56
CA THR A 63 0.57 -2.78 5.67
C THR A 63 0.42 -3.73 4.47
N ARG A 64 1.28 -3.63 3.45
CA ARG A 64 1.34 -4.67 2.40
C ARG A 64 1.87 -5.95 3.03
N THR A 65 0.95 -6.80 3.49
CA THR A 65 1.24 -8.20 3.76
C THR A 65 1.88 -8.78 2.51
N PRO A 66 3.05 -9.44 2.61
CA PRO A 66 3.70 -10.02 1.46
C PRO A 66 2.72 -10.98 0.78
N GLU A 67 2.49 -10.77 -0.50
CA GLU A 67 1.72 -11.69 -1.31
C GLU A 67 2.54 -12.99 -1.43
N ILE A 68 2.05 -14.07 -0.81
CA ILE A 68 2.71 -15.38 -0.86
C ILE A 68 2.45 -15.96 -2.24
N VAL A 69 3.49 -16.07 -3.05
CA VAL A 69 3.44 -16.66 -4.39
C VAL A 69 4.19 -17.99 -4.38
N ILE A 70 3.56 -19.06 -4.85
CA ILE A 70 4.22 -20.36 -5.06
C ILE A 70 5.06 -20.24 -6.33
N VAL A 71 6.39 -20.20 -6.16
CA VAL A 71 7.34 -20.09 -7.28
C VAL A 71 7.68 -21.45 -7.89
N GLU A 72 7.72 -22.49 -7.05
CA GLU A 72 8.05 -23.86 -7.44
C GLU A 72 7.35 -24.82 -6.47
N GLU A 73 6.67 -25.84 -7.00
CA GLU A 73 6.18 -26.97 -6.20
C GLU A 73 7.17 -28.12 -6.35
N MET A 74 7.56 -28.72 -5.22
CA MET A 74 8.55 -29.78 -5.19
C MET A 74 8.11 -30.87 -4.22
N SER A 75 8.18 -32.12 -4.65
CA SER A 75 7.95 -33.25 -3.77
C SER A 75 9.13 -33.46 -2.81
N LYS A 76 8.87 -34.08 -1.65
CA LYS A 76 9.92 -34.48 -0.69
C LYS A 76 11.01 -35.33 -1.35
N LYS A 77 10.65 -36.19 -2.31
CA LYS A 77 11.59 -37.05 -3.03
C LYS A 77 12.56 -36.22 -3.90
N GLU A 78 12.03 -35.23 -4.61
CA GLU A 78 12.84 -34.32 -5.41
C GLU A 78 13.75 -33.46 -4.54
N ALA A 79 13.22 -32.94 -3.43
CA ALA A 79 14.01 -32.17 -2.45
C ALA A 79 15.16 -33.02 -1.88
N LYS A 80 14.90 -34.27 -1.51
CA LYS A 80 15.92 -35.21 -1.03
C LYS A 80 17.01 -35.46 -2.08
N GLN A 81 16.63 -35.61 -3.34
CA GLN A 81 17.59 -35.76 -4.43
C GLN A 81 18.46 -34.50 -4.61
N LYS A 82 17.85 -33.30 -4.58
CA LYS A 82 18.59 -32.03 -4.66
C LYS A 82 19.58 -31.87 -3.50
N VAL A 83 19.22 -32.26 -2.28
CA VAL A 83 20.14 -32.23 -1.12
C VAL A 83 21.34 -33.15 -1.35
N ILE A 84 21.12 -34.36 -1.84
CA ILE A 84 22.20 -35.31 -2.15
C ILE A 84 23.15 -34.72 -3.21
N ASP A 85 22.59 -34.18 -4.29
CA ASP A 85 23.40 -33.66 -5.40
C ASP A 85 24.19 -32.41 -4.98
N TYR A 86 23.59 -31.55 -4.15
CA TYR A 86 24.27 -30.42 -3.54
C TYR A 86 25.43 -30.85 -2.64
N MET A 87 25.17 -31.79 -1.72
CA MET A 87 26.19 -32.31 -0.80
C MET A 87 27.36 -32.99 -1.53
N ARG A 88 27.09 -33.64 -2.66
CA ARG A 88 28.15 -34.21 -3.52
C ARG A 88 29.03 -33.15 -4.16
N ALA A 89 28.45 -32.02 -4.55
CA ALA A 89 29.18 -30.92 -5.18
C ALA A 89 29.99 -30.10 -4.16
N HIS A 90 29.40 -29.82 -2.99
CA HIS A 90 29.95 -28.88 -2.01
C HIS A 90 30.71 -29.55 -0.86
N LYS A 91 30.53 -30.86 -0.65
CA LYS A 91 31.11 -31.73 0.40
C LYS A 91 30.68 -31.41 1.82
N THR A 92 30.68 -30.13 2.21
CA THR A 92 30.22 -29.63 3.50
C THR A 92 29.38 -28.39 3.28
N SER A 93 28.28 -28.27 4.02
CA SER A 93 27.35 -27.15 3.91
C SER A 93 26.52 -27.05 5.18
N ASP A 94 26.11 -25.83 5.53
CA ASP A 94 25.14 -25.62 6.59
C ASP A 94 23.69 -25.62 6.07
N ILE A 95 22.73 -25.66 6.99
CA ILE A 95 21.30 -25.70 6.65
C ILE A 95 20.83 -24.39 6.00
N ALA A 96 21.45 -23.24 6.33
CA ALA A 96 21.07 -21.96 5.76
C ALA A 96 21.52 -21.85 4.29
N GLU A 97 22.70 -22.37 3.96
CA GLU A 97 23.19 -22.50 2.58
C GLU A 97 22.30 -23.42 1.75
N LEU A 98 21.96 -24.61 2.29
CA LEU A 98 21.01 -25.53 1.65
C LEU A 98 19.65 -24.88 1.40
N HIS A 99 19.11 -24.16 2.39
CA HIS A 99 17.83 -23.45 2.26
C HIS A 99 17.86 -22.42 1.13
N LYS A 100 18.95 -21.67 1.04
CA LYS A 100 19.12 -20.61 0.03
C LYS A 100 19.21 -21.18 -1.38
N ASP A 101 19.96 -22.26 -1.58
CA ASP A 101 20.24 -22.81 -2.90
C ASP A 101 19.13 -23.76 -3.39
N ILE A 102 18.59 -24.60 -2.50
CA ILE A 102 17.53 -25.55 -2.84
C ILE A 102 16.15 -24.89 -2.81
N ARG A 103 16.00 -23.76 -2.10
CA ARG A 103 14.73 -23.03 -1.88
C ARG A 103 13.64 -23.92 -1.30
N CYS A 104 14.02 -24.77 -0.37
CA CYS A 104 13.15 -25.74 0.31
C CYS A 104 12.90 -25.31 1.75
N ASP A 105 11.71 -25.57 2.30
CA ASP A 105 11.39 -25.27 3.69
C ASP A 105 12.44 -25.85 4.66
N ILE A 106 12.83 -25.06 5.68
CA ILE A 106 13.89 -25.45 6.62
C ILE A 106 13.51 -26.72 7.39
N ARG A 107 12.24 -26.89 7.77
CA ARG A 107 11.80 -28.09 8.50
C ARG A 107 11.91 -29.32 7.61
N LEU A 108 11.49 -29.19 6.35
CA LEU A 108 11.64 -30.27 5.37
C LEU A 108 13.12 -30.61 5.12
N LEU A 109 14.02 -29.61 5.07
CA LEU A 109 15.45 -29.85 4.95
C LEU A 109 16.03 -30.58 6.16
N VAL A 110 15.64 -30.21 7.38
CA VAL A 110 16.04 -30.91 8.61
C VAL A 110 15.58 -32.37 8.56
N ASP A 111 14.30 -32.61 8.23
CA ASP A 111 13.75 -33.97 8.09
C ASP A 111 14.55 -34.81 7.07
N ILE A 112 14.90 -34.22 5.93
CA ILE A 112 15.68 -34.89 4.88
C ILE A 112 17.10 -35.20 5.37
N ILE A 113 17.76 -34.27 6.06
CA ILE A 113 19.11 -34.45 6.59
C ILE A 113 19.11 -35.56 7.64
N ASP A 114 18.15 -35.57 8.55
CA ASP A 114 18.02 -36.62 9.56
C ASP A 114 17.83 -38.00 8.91
N GLU A 115 16.94 -38.12 7.91
CA GLU A 115 16.80 -39.36 7.13
C GLU A 115 18.09 -39.78 6.44
N LEU A 116 18.81 -38.85 5.80
CA LEU A 116 20.08 -39.15 5.13
C LEU A 116 21.18 -39.55 6.12
N ARG A 117 21.15 -39.01 7.35
CA ARG A 117 22.06 -39.37 8.43
C ARG A 117 21.75 -40.77 8.95
N GLU A 118 20.48 -41.10 9.14
CA GLU A 118 20.03 -42.45 9.52
C GLU A 118 20.39 -43.50 8.45
N GLU A 119 20.30 -43.13 7.17
CA GLU A 119 20.76 -43.96 6.04
C GLU A 119 22.29 -44.05 5.93
N GLY A 120 23.05 -43.30 6.74
CA GLY A 120 24.51 -43.27 6.73
C GLY A 120 25.12 -42.57 5.50
N LYS A 121 24.34 -41.79 4.75
CA LYS A 121 24.78 -41.08 3.54
C LYS A 121 25.49 -39.77 3.84
N ILE A 122 25.18 -39.14 4.98
CA ILE A 122 25.82 -37.91 5.45
C ILE A 122 26.22 -38.04 6.92
N LYS A 123 27.19 -37.24 7.34
CA LYS A 123 27.69 -37.18 8.72
C LYS A 123 27.91 -35.73 9.11
N GLU A 124 27.66 -35.42 10.38
CA GLU A 124 28.06 -34.13 10.96
C GLU A 124 29.56 -34.12 11.18
N GLU A 125 30.23 -33.10 10.64
CA GLU A 125 31.61 -32.79 10.98
C GLU A 125 31.58 -31.88 12.22
N ARG A 126 32.18 -32.33 13.33
CA ARG A 126 32.27 -31.57 14.58
C ARG A 126 33.53 -30.73 14.63
#